data_AF-A0A8J3N5M9-F1
#
_entry.id   AF-A0A8J3N5M9-F1
#
_cell.length_a   1.000
_cell.length_b   1.000
_cell.length_c   1.000
_cell.angle_alpha   90.00
_cell.angle_beta   90.00
_cell.angle_gamma   90.00
#
_symmetry.space_group_name_H-M   'P 1'
#
loop_
_entity.id
_entity.type
_entity.pdbx_description
1 polymer ?
#
loop_
_entity_poly.entity_id
_entity_poly.type
_entity_poly.pdbx_seq_one_letter_code
_entity_poly.pdbx_strand_id
1 'polypeptide(L)'
;MNPYDFVRIDWGRPPERRSPIWHHRLVSQQGTRLFSGQLEVDVYAETPLFIVDPRAVSSDPKRPDRFIQNSQGQYIIPGSSLKGLLRGLVETLGNGCLTLFDGRYERGKTDYTREVPREFQHCSETDKLCIVCRLFGTLKERSRSIFLGKVNIGDAVVSNDEVYLYDSIYTKPLMEPKPHHESFYLDESKKHVAGRKYYFHHSPDYEPLTEKGIIRMGGRPANRFIQPLDHDTRFHFRIDFTNLEADEFAALLLAIILEENMRHKIGYGKPLGLGSVYLYPTRLTLVDYTRRYSQSDAGRGKTILEEESGLWAFMNEQLNEFYEKYLVLVAMDDLKRIWRWPPEPDVDYYYPSKRDWFDTGASRGKRIADTRHVP
;
A
#
# COMPACT_ATOMS: atom_id res chain seq x y z
N MET A 1 14.88 6.49 15.88
CA MET A 1 14.04 7.22 14.90
C MET A 1 12.62 6.68 14.92
N ASN A 2 11.59 7.50 14.76
CA ASN A 2 10.20 7.03 14.64
C ASN A 2 10.06 6.07 13.43
N PRO A 3 9.36 4.92 13.57
CA PRO A 3 9.28 3.89 12.52
C PRO A 3 8.43 4.27 11.30
N TYR A 4 7.90 5.49 11.24
CA TYR A 4 7.17 5.99 10.09
C TYR A 4 7.49 7.46 9.83
N ASP A 5 7.16 7.89 8.62
CA ASP A 5 7.14 9.29 8.23
C ASP A 5 5.98 9.55 7.25
N PHE A 6 5.83 10.80 6.83
CA PHE A 6 4.79 11.21 5.88
C PHE A 6 5.40 11.50 4.51
N VAL A 7 4.76 10.95 3.48
CA VAL A 7 4.97 11.34 2.09
C VAL A 7 4.11 12.56 1.79
N ARG A 8 4.75 13.66 1.37
CA ARG A 8 4.07 14.94 1.12
C ARG A 8 3.08 14.84 -0.04
N ILE A 9 2.11 15.74 0.01
CA ILE A 9 1.08 15.93 -1.01
C ILE A 9 1.40 17.22 -1.75
N ASP A 10 1.38 17.18 -3.08
CA ASP A 10 1.46 18.39 -3.90
C ASP A 10 0.11 19.12 -3.90
N TRP A 11 -0.09 19.98 -2.91
CA TRP A 11 -1.33 20.76 -2.77
C TRP A 11 -1.57 21.74 -3.93
N GLY A 12 -0.53 22.07 -4.72
CA GLY A 12 -0.65 22.92 -5.91
C GLY A 12 -1.22 22.19 -7.12
N ARG A 13 -1.25 20.85 -7.08
CA ARG A 13 -1.72 20.00 -8.17
C ARG A 13 -2.89 19.12 -7.70
N PRO A 14 -4.14 19.59 -7.73
CA PRO A 14 -5.28 18.79 -7.31
C PRO A 14 -5.49 17.55 -8.21
N PRO A 15 -6.09 16.46 -7.68
CA PRO A 15 -6.42 15.27 -8.47
C PRO A 15 -7.27 15.60 -9.70
N GLU A 16 -6.81 15.20 -10.88
CA GLU A 16 -7.63 15.27 -12.09
C GLU A 16 -8.85 14.35 -11.94
N ARG A 17 -10.05 14.85 -12.27
CA ARG A 17 -11.29 14.10 -12.18
C ARG A 17 -11.98 14.06 -13.52
N ARG A 18 -12.29 12.85 -14.00
CA ARG A 18 -13.01 12.64 -15.26
C ARG A 18 -13.86 11.39 -15.20
N SER A 19 -14.68 11.23 -16.24
CA SER A 19 -15.53 10.07 -16.39
C SER A 19 -14.69 8.83 -16.69
N PRO A 20 -14.89 7.70 -15.99
CA PRO A 20 -14.22 6.47 -16.37
C PRO A 20 -14.78 5.95 -17.70
N ILE A 21 -13.94 5.25 -18.46
CA ILE A 21 -14.46 4.27 -19.42
C ILE A 21 -15.25 3.20 -18.66
N TRP A 22 -16.55 3.12 -18.95
CA TRP A 22 -17.46 2.20 -18.28
C TRP A 22 -17.18 0.74 -18.62
N HIS A 23 -17.49 -0.17 -17.70
CA HIS A 23 -17.23 -1.61 -17.84
C HIS A 23 -17.88 -2.25 -19.09
N HIS A 24 -19.01 -1.70 -19.56
CA HIS A 24 -19.70 -2.20 -20.76
C HIS A 24 -19.02 -1.82 -22.08
N ARG A 25 -18.05 -0.89 -22.07
CA ARG A 25 -17.40 -0.37 -23.28
C ARG A 25 -16.08 -1.09 -23.56
N LEU A 26 -16.15 -2.26 -24.18
CA LEU A 26 -14.98 -3.10 -24.48
C LEU A 26 -14.16 -2.64 -25.70
N VAL A 27 -14.67 -1.65 -26.45
CA VAL A 27 -14.01 -1.07 -27.63
C VAL A 27 -14.04 0.45 -27.49
N SER A 28 -12.92 1.13 -27.76
CA SER A 28 -12.89 2.59 -27.77
C SER A 28 -13.70 3.14 -28.94
N GLN A 29 -14.55 4.13 -28.66
CA GLN A 29 -15.34 4.83 -29.68
C GLN A 29 -14.51 5.85 -30.49
N GLN A 30 -13.28 6.16 -30.07
CA GLN A 30 -12.46 7.27 -30.62
C GLN A 30 -11.02 6.87 -30.96
N GLY A 31 -10.72 5.56 -31.07
CA GLY A 31 -9.37 5.08 -31.39
C GLY A 31 -8.37 5.17 -30.23
N THR A 32 -8.77 5.60 -29.04
CA THR A 32 -7.94 5.53 -27.82
C THR A 32 -7.65 4.09 -27.46
N ARG A 33 -6.36 3.76 -27.26
CA ARG A 33 -5.93 2.43 -26.83
C ARG A 33 -6.42 2.17 -25.40
N LEU A 34 -7.07 1.02 -25.21
CA LEU A 34 -7.50 0.53 -23.89
C LEU A 34 -6.74 -0.75 -23.57
N PHE A 35 -6.37 -0.92 -22.31
CA PHE A 35 -5.71 -2.09 -21.79
C PHE A 35 -6.71 -2.94 -21.01
N SER A 36 -6.88 -4.17 -21.46
CA SER A 36 -7.64 -5.22 -20.77
C SER A 36 -6.80 -6.47 -20.73
N GLY A 37 -6.82 -7.21 -19.63
CA GLY A 37 -5.86 -8.29 -19.47
C GLY A 37 -5.71 -8.82 -18.07
N GLN A 38 -4.61 -9.54 -17.88
CA GLN A 38 -4.22 -10.20 -16.65
C GLN A 38 -2.73 -9.98 -16.42
N LEU A 39 -2.35 -9.62 -15.21
CA LEU A 39 -0.96 -9.50 -14.77
C LEU A 39 -0.72 -10.50 -13.64
N GLU A 40 0.22 -11.41 -13.85
CA GLU A 40 0.69 -12.38 -12.87
C GLU A 40 1.93 -11.82 -12.15
N VAL A 41 1.95 -11.92 -10.83
CA VAL A 41 2.94 -11.27 -9.97
C VAL A 41 3.33 -12.19 -8.82
N ASP A 42 4.63 -12.36 -8.64
CA ASP A 42 5.21 -13.02 -7.47
C ASP A 42 5.51 -12.00 -6.36
N VAL A 43 5.34 -12.42 -5.12
CA VAL A 43 5.66 -11.67 -3.90
C VAL A 43 6.77 -12.41 -3.18
N TYR A 44 7.90 -11.75 -2.93
CA TYR A 44 9.00 -12.30 -2.14
C TYR A 44 9.04 -11.61 -0.78
N ALA A 45 8.94 -12.37 0.31
CA ALA A 45 9.08 -11.85 1.66
C ALA A 45 10.57 -11.64 2.00
N GLU A 46 11.00 -10.38 2.06
CA GLU A 46 12.38 -9.98 2.40
C GLU A 46 12.61 -9.93 3.93
N THR A 47 11.53 -10.01 4.70
CA THR A 47 11.52 -10.04 6.17
C THR A 47 10.34 -10.91 6.63
N PRO A 48 10.32 -11.40 7.88
CA PRO A 48 9.17 -12.15 8.39
C PRO A 48 7.85 -11.42 8.15
N LEU A 49 6.86 -12.15 7.66
CA LEU A 49 5.57 -11.60 7.25
C LEU A 49 4.47 -12.13 8.17
N PHE A 50 3.57 -11.26 8.61
CA PHE A 50 2.39 -11.67 9.38
C PHE A 50 1.12 -10.98 8.92
N ILE A 51 0.12 -11.78 8.55
CA ILE A 51 -1.25 -11.35 8.32
C ILE A 51 -2.14 -12.23 9.17
N VAL A 52 -2.82 -11.63 10.13
CA VAL A 52 -3.65 -12.35 11.10
C VAL A 52 -4.79 -13.10 10.41
N ASP A 53 -5.03 -14.34 10.81
CA ASP A 53 -6.30 -15.01 10.52
C ASP A 53 -7.39 -14.49 11.48
N PRO A 54 -8.40 -13.74 11.02
CA PRO A 54 -9.46 -13.24 11.89
C PRO A 54 -10.29 -14.37 12.52
N ARG A 55 -10.28 -15.59 11.96
CA ARG A 55 -11.04 -16.75 12.46
C ARG A 55 -10.27 -17.54 13.50
N ALA A 56 -8.95 -17.36 13.58
CA ALA A 56 -8.06 -18.10 14.49
C ALA A 56 -7.36 -17.20 15.51
N VAL A 57 -7.90 -16.00 15.78
CA VAL A 57 -7.40 -15.12 16.83
C VAL A 57 -7.61 -15.77 18.20
N SER A 58 -6.55 -15.90 18.98
CA SER A 58 -6.64 -16.55 20.29
C SER A 58 -7.23 -15.62 21.34
N SER A 59 -8.12 -16.15 22.19
CA SER A 59 -8.56 -15.47 23.41
C SER A 59 -7.52 -15.57 24.53
N ASP A 60 -6.60 -16.54 24.44
CA ASP A 60 -5.47 -16.69 25.36
C ASP A 60 -4.25 -15.91 24.83
N PRO A 61 -3.83 -14.82 25.49
CA PRO A 61 -2.70 -14.01 25.03
C PRO A 61 -1.35 -14.74 25.08
N LYS A 62 -1.29 -15.96 25.64
CA LYS A 62 -0.11 -16.84 25.63
C LYS A 62 -0.09 -17.84 24.47
N ARG A 63 -1.13 -17.88 23.64
CA ARG A 63 -1.16 -18.67 22.40
C ARG A 63 -0.94 -17.74 21.20
N PRO A 64 -0.04 -18.08 20.27
CA PRO A 64 0.26 -17.18 19.19
C PRO A 64 -0.91 -17.13 18.20
N ASP A 65 -1.27 -15.92 17.79
CA ASP A 65 -2.14 -15.72 16.63
C ASP A 65 -1.45 -16.25 15.38
N ARG A 66 -2.23 -16.89 14.50
CA ARG A 66 -1.73 -17.60 13.32
C ARG A 66 -1.85 -16.75 12.06
N PHE A 67 -0.98 -17.04 11.10
CA PHE A 67 -1.06 -16.49 9.76
C PHE A 67 -2.31 -16.99 9.02
N ILE A 68 -2.96 -16.13 8.25
CA ILE A 68 -4.18 -16.46 7.53
C ILE A 68 -3.99 -17.55 6.47
N GLN A 69 -4.93 -18.51 6.46
CA GLN A 69 -5.00 -19.58 5.47
C GLN A 69 -6.30 -19.52 4.67
N ASN A 70 -6.28 -19.96 3.41
CA ASN A 70 -7.52 -20.17 2.67
C ASN A 70 -8.26 -21.43 3.17
N SER A 71 -9.41 -21.75 2.57
CA SER A 71 -10.19 -22.96 2.93
C SER A 71 -9.48 -24.28 2.61
N GLN A 72 -8.41 -24.26 1.83
CA GLN A 72 -7.58 -25.41 1.49
C GLN A 72 -6.37 -25.55 2.43
N GLY A 73 -6.22 -24.66 3.43
CA GLY A 73 -5.08 -24.68 4.36
C GLY A 73 -3.80 -24.05 3.81
N GLN A 74 -3.84 -23.38 2.66
CA GLN A 74 -2.67 -22.68 2.11
C GLN A 74 -2.57 -21.27 2.71
N TYR A 75 -1.37 -20.83 3.06
CA TYR A 75 -1.16 -19.45 3.50
C TYR A 75 -1.43 -18.46 2.39
N ILE A 76 -2.07 -17.34 2.72
CA ILE A 76 -2.43 -16.32 1.73
C ILE A 76 -2.10 -14.89 2.16
N ILE A 77 -1.81 -14.03 1.19
CA ILE A 77 -1.97 -12.58 1.34
C ILE A 77 -3.33 -12.22 0.73
N PRO A 78 -4.32 -11.76 1.51
CA PRO A 78 -5.63 -11.43 0.96
C PRO A 78 -5.53 -10.37 -0.14
N GLY A 79 -6.29 -10.55 -1.22
CA GLY A 79 -6.36 -9.61 -2.34
C GLY A 79 -6.83 -8.23 -1.91
N SER A 80 -7.61 -8.13 -0.83
CA SER A 80 -7.97 -6.86 -0.19
C SER A 80 -6.77 -6.14 0.45
N SER A 81 -5.80 -6.88 1.01
CA SER A 81 -4.56 -6.33 1.56
C SER A 81 -3.63 -5.83 0.44
N LEU A 82 -3.49 -6.61 -0.63
CA LEU A 82 -2.77 -6.19 -1.84
C LEU A 82 -3.42 -4.98 -2.50
N LYS A 83 -4.76 -4.98 -2.62
CA LYS A 83 -5.52 -3.83 -3.13
C LYS A 83 -5.29 -2.58 -2.29
N GLY A 84 -5.25 -2.71 -0.97
CA GLY A 84 -4.94 -1.60 -0.07
C GLY A 84 -3.53 -1.04 -0.28
N LEU A 85 -2.53 -1.92 -0.43
CA LEU A 85 -1.14 -1.56 -0.73
C LEU A 85 -1.04 -0.81 -2.06
N LEU A 86 -1.53 -1.40 -3.15
CA LEU A 86 -1.44 -0.82 -4.50
C LEU A 86 -2.26 0.47 -4.61
N ARG A 87 -3.47 0.51 -4.03
CA ARG A 87 -4.28 1.73 -3.97
C ARG A 87 -3.53 2.86 -3.28
N GLY A 88 -2.92 2.60 -2.12
CA GLY A 88 -2.18 3.61 -1.37
C GLY A 88 -1.03 4.20 -2.19
N LEU A 89 -0.29 3.37 -2.94
CA LEU A 89 0.76 3.85 -3.84
C LEU A 89 0.23 4.74 -4.96
N VAL A 90 -0.85 4.36 -5.64
CA VAL A 90 -1.43 5.20 -6.69
C VAL A 90 -2.04 6.48 -6.11
N GLU A 91 -2.61 6.45 -4.89
CA GLU A 91 -3.06 7.66 -4.19
C GLU A 91 -1.92 8.65 -3.95
N THR A 92 -0.74 8.13 -3.62
CA THR A 92 0.44 8.93 -3.30
C THR A 92 1.16 9.44 -4.55
N LEU A 93 1.46 8.55 -5.50
CA LEU A 93 2.32 8.85 -6.64
C LEU A 93 1.54 9.33 -7.86
N GLY A 94 0.29 8.89 -8.03
CA GLY A 94 -0.58 9.24 -9.15
C GLY A 94 -1.59 10.35 -8.86
N ASN A 95 -1.37 11.11 -7.78
CA ASN A 95 -2.21 12.25 -7.42
C ASN A 95 -3.70 11.88 -7.19
N GLY A 96 -3.96 10.87 -6.35
CA GLY A 96 -5.31 10.47 -6.00
C GLY A 96 -5.93 11.31 -4.89
N CYS A 97 -7.26 11.26 -4.77
CA CYS A 97 -7.95 11.83 -3.62
C CYS A 97 -7.59 11.08 -2.31
N LEU A 98 -7.85 11.73 -1.18
CA LEU A 98 -7.67 11.18 0.16
C LEU A 98 -8.87 10.32 0.55
N THR A 99 -8.96 9.13 -0.05
CA THR A 99 -10.09 8.19 0.13
C THR A 99 -10.22 7.68 1.57
N LEU A 100 -9.07 7.38 2.20
CA LEU A 100 -8.99 6.80 3.55
C LEU A 100 -8.95 7.86 4.66
N PHE A 101 -9.13 9.13 4.31
CA PHE A 101 -9.13 10.22 5.27
C PHE A 101 -10.52 10.42 5.88
N ASP A 102 -10.64 10.08 7.17
CA ASP A 102 -11.87 10.27 7.95
C ASP A 102 -12.01 11.72 8.45
N GLY A 103 -10.90 12.45 8.56
CA GLY A 103 -10.84 13.80 9.13
C GLY A 103 -11.05 13.85 10.63
N ARG A 104 -11.91 12.99 11.18
CA ARG A 104 -12.26 12.96 12.60
C ARG A 104 -11.62 11.78 13.31
N TYR A 105 -10.71 12.09 14.23
CA TYR A 105 -9.97 11.10 14.99
C TYR A 105 -10.34 11.12 16.46
N GLU A 106 -10.01 10.04 17.17
CA GLU A 106 -10.12 9.97 18.64
C GLU A 106 -11.53 10.27 19.17
N ARG A 107 -12.55 9.71 18.49
CA ARG A 107 -13.98 9.96 18.77
C ARG A 107 -14.37 11.45 18.61
N GLY A 108 -13.78 12.13 17.65
CA GLY A 108 -14.06 13.52 17.30
C GLY A 108 -13.32 14.56 18.14
N LYS A 109 -12.35 14.15 18.97
CA LYS A 109 -11.49 15.10 19.71
C LYS A 109 -10.54 15.88 18.81
N THR A 110 -10.14 15.27 17.70
CA THR A 110 -9.24 15.86 16.72
C THR A 110 -9.98 15.85 15.38
N ASP A 111 -10.13 17.01 14.74
CA ASP A 111 -10.80 17.15 13.44
C ASP A 111 -9.86 17.90 12.48
N TYR A 112 -9.37 17.18 11.47
CA TYR A 112 -8.50 17.69 10.42
C TYR A 112 -9.23 17.97 9.10
N THR A 113 -10.57 18.01 9.11
CA THR A 113 -11.36 18.22 7.89
C THR A 113 -11.04 19.57 7.20
N ARG A 114 -10.58 20.58 7.95
CA ARG A 114 -10.26 21.91 7.40
C ARG A 114 -8.86 21.97 6.79
N GLU A 115 -8.03 21.02 7.13
CA GLU A 115 -6.63 20.87 6.75
C GLU A 115 -6.49 20.00 5.48
N VAL A 116 -7.61 19.72 4.82
CA VAL A 116 -7.68 19.05 3.52
C VAL A 116 -8.59 19.86 2.59
N PRO A 117 -8.04 20.49 1.53
CA PRO A 117 -8.84 21.20 0.53
C PRO A 117 -9.87 20.30 -0.15
N ARG A 118 -10.98 20.89 -0.59
CA ARG A 118 -12.15 20.17 -1.13
C ARG A 118 -11.80 19.30 -2.33
N GLU A 119 -10.86 19.76 -3.15
CA GLU A 119 -10.36 19.15 -4.37
C GLU A 119 -9.65 17.81 -4.10
N PHE A 120 -9.08 17.64 -2.92
CA PHE A 120 -8.40 16.42 -2.48
C PHE A 120 -9.32 15.45 -1.74
N GLN A 121 -10.54 15.87 -1.38
CA GLN A 121 -11.50 15.01 -0.68
C GLN A 121 -12.01 13.87 -1.59
N HIS A 122 -12.40 12.77 -0.96
CA HIS A 122 -12.90 11.58 -1.65
C HIS A 122 -14.02 11.90 -2.66
N CYS A 123 -13.81 11.43 -3.91
CA CYS A 123 -14.75 11.52 -5.02
C CYS A 123 -16.17 11.11 -4.60
N SER A 124 -17.17 11.79 -5.15
CA SER A 124 -18.58 11.59 -4.80
C SER A 124 -19.51 11.53 -6.00
N GLU A 125 -18.98 11.69 -7.21
CA GLU A 125 -19.70 11.73 -8.48
C GLU A 125 -19.05 10.70 -9.41
N THR A 126 -19.84 9.78 -9.99
CA THR A 126 -19.30 8.66 -10.79
C THR A 126 -18.75 9.09 -12.14
N ASP A 127 -19.10 10.28 -12.62
CA ASP A 127 -18.61 10.91 -13.84
C ASP A 127 -17.40 11.83 -13.61
N LYS A 128 -16.98 12.03 -12.33
CA LYS A 128 -15.84 12.85 -11.92
C LYS A 128 -14.97 12.11 -10.92
N LEU A 129 -14.32 11.05 -11.40
CA LEU A 129 -13.46 10.19 -10.60
C LEU A 129 -11.98 10.52 -10.85
N CYS A 130 -11.20 10.56 -9.77
CA CYS A 130 -9.74 10.57 -9.88
C CYS A 130 -9.21 9.21 -10.34
N ILE A 131 -7.96 9.16 -10.80
CA ILE A 131 -7.31 7.94 -11.31
C ILE A 131 -7.43 6.75 -10.36
N VAL A 132 -7.30 6.97 -9.05
CA VAL A 132 -7.42 5.93 -8.03
C VAL A 132 -8.84 5.37 -7.95
N CYS A 133 -9.86 6.25 -7.90
CA CYS A 133 -11.24 5.80 -7.83
C CYS A 133 -11.67 5.09 -9.12
N ARG A 134 -11.12 5.48 -10.28
CA ARG A 134 -11.33 4.75 -11.55
C ARG A 134 -10.67 3.36 -11.54
N LEU A 135 -9.45 3.24 -11.00
CA LEU A 135 -8.77 1.96 -10.91
C LEU A 135 -9.42 1.03 -9.88
N PHE A 136 -9.50 1.47 -8.63
CA PHE A 136 -9.82 0.60 -7.49
C PHE A 136 -11.27 0.69 -7.02
N GLY A 137 -12.07 1.59 -7.61
CA GLY A 137 -13.47 1.79 -7.24
C GLY A 137 -13.66 2.84 -6.14
N THR A 138 -14.90 3.27 -5.98
CA THR A 138 -15.34 4.17 -4.91
C THR A 138 -16.71 3.75 -4.39
N LEU A 139 -16.84 3.84 -3.07
CA LEU A 139 -18.10 3.71 -2.34
C LEU A 139 -18.12 4.82 -1.29
N LYS A 140 -19.11 5.69 -1.35
CA LYS A 140 -19.33 6.72 -0.33
C LYS A 140 -20.77 6.60 0.13
N GLU A 141 -20.97 6.09 1.34
CA GLU A 141 -22.27 5.66 1.90
C GLU A 141 -23.40 6.70 1.76
N ARG A 142 -23.06 7.99 1.77
CA ARG A 142 -24.01 9.10 1.65
C ARG A 142 -24.23 9.60 0.23
N SER A 143 -23.43 9.14 -0.74
CA SER A 143 -23.64 9.41 -2.16
C SER A 143 -24.24 8.18 -2.83
N ARG A 144 -25.20 8.36 -3.75
CA ARG A 144 -25.70 7.26 -4.60
C ARG A 144 -24.69 6.82 -5.66
N SER A 145 -23.47 7.34 -5.61
CA SER A 145 -22.42 7.15 -6.60
C SER A 145 -21.50 6.02 -6.18
N ILE A 146 -21.75 4.83 -6.73
CA ILE A 146 -20.94 3.63 -6.53
C ILE A 146 -20.25 3.28 -7.84
N PHE A 147 -18.95 3.00 -7.78
CA PHE A 147 -18.17 2.53 -8.92
C PHE A 147 -17.29 1.35 -8.49
N LEU A 148 -17.41 0.21 -9.18
CA LEU A 148 -16.78 -1.06 -8.78
C LEU A 148 -15.24 -1.04 -8.87
N GLY A 149 -14.69 -0.17 -9.72
CA GLY A 149 -13.27 -0.16 -10.07
C GLY A 149 -12.97 -1.11 -11.23
N LYS A 150 -11.89 -0.82 -11.96
CA LYS A 150 -11.48 -1.54 -13.17
C LYS A 150 -10.45 -2.65 -12.92
N VAL A 151 -9.95 -2.77 -11.69
CA VAL A 151 -8.99 -3.82 -11.30
C VAL A 151 -9.57 -4.75 -10.24
N ASN A 152 -9.36 -6.05 -10.45
CA ASN A 152 -9.64 -7.10 -9.49
C ASN A 152 -8.33 -7.79 -9.11
N ILE A 153 -8.08 -7.94 -7.82
CA ILE A 153 -6.81 -8.47 -7.30
C ILE A 153 -7.14 -9.74 -6.51
N GLY A 154 -6.63 -10.87 -6.98
CA GLY A 154 -6.79 -12.16 -6.31
C GLY A 154 -5.96 -12.24 -5.02
N ASP A 155 -6.30 -13.20 -4.17
CA ASP A 155 -5.45 -13.56 -3.03
C ASP A 155 -4.10 -14.08 -3.55
N ALA A 156 -3.00 -13.66 -2.95
CA ALA A 156 -1.71 -14.28 -3.20
C ALA A 156 -1.63 -15.57 -2.42
N VAL A 157 -1.41 -16.68 -3.10
CA VAL A 157 -1.28 -18.00 -2.49
C VAL A 157 0.19 -18.36 -2.43
N VAL A 158 0.62 -18.97 -1.33
CA VAL A 158 2.01 -19.41 -1.17
C VAL A 158 2.41 -20.35 -2.32
N SER A 159 3.61 -20.15 -2.85
CA SER A 159 4.14 -20.88 -4.00
C SER A 159 5.38 -21.71 -3.69
N ASN A 160 5.93 -21.65 -2.48
CA ASN A 160 7.01 -22.55 -2.05
C ASN A 160 6.51 -23.99 -1.89
N ASP A 161 7.39 -24.95 -2.15
CA ASP A 161 7.18 -26.36 -1.79
C ASP A 161 7.15 -26.55 -0.27
N GLU A 162 8.05 -25.85 0.44
CA GLU A 162 8.13 -25.84 1.91
C GLU A 162 8.04 -24.41 2.44
N VAL A 163 7.28 -24.24 3.52
CA VAL A 163 7.07 -22.94 4.18
C VAL A 163 7.58 -23.02 5.60
N TYR A 164 8.54 -22.15 5.93
CA TYR A 164 9.11 -22.05 7.26
C TYR A 164 8.34 -21.03 8.10
N LEU A 165 8.12 -21.38 9.37
CA LEU A 165 7.54 -20.48 10.35
C LEU A 165 8.66 -19.77 11.06
N TYR A 166 8.55 -18.44 11.18
CA TYR A 166 9.43 -17.68 12.04
C TYR A 166 9.08 -17.96 13.51
N ASP A 167 10.04 -17.72 14.41
CA ASP A 167 9.81 -17.88 15.84
C ASP A 167 8.60 -17.08 16.32
N SER A 168 7.86 -17.64 17.27
CA SER A 168 6.72 -16.92 17.83
C SER A 168 7.21 -15.76 18.69
N ILE A 169 6.70 -14.56 18.43
CA ILE A 169 7.17 -13.32 19.07
C ILE A 169 6.05 -12.59 19.79
N TYR A 170 6.37 -12.05 20.97
CA TYR A 170 5.54 -11.02 21.59
C TYR A 170 5.88 -9.67 20.95
N THR A 171 4.90 -9.05 20.34
CA THR A 171 5.09 -7.73 19.71
C THR A 171 5.34 -6.63 20.74
N LYS A 172 5.99 -5.54 20.34
CA LYS A 172 5.95 -4.31 21.16
C LYS A 172 4.55 -3.69 21.09
N PRO A 173 4.04 -3.08 22.18
CA PRO A 173 2.84 -2.27 22.14
C PRO A 173 2.95 -1.20 21.06
N LEU A 174 2.03 -1.19 20.09
CA LEU A 174 2.03 -0.26 18.96
C LEU A 174 1.48 1.12 19.39
N MET A 175 2.21 1.75 20.31
CA MET A 175 1.87 3.03 20.96
C MET A 175 2.26 4.22 20.07
N GLU A 176 1.83 4.20 18.82
CA GLU A 176 2.09 5.30 17.90
C GLU A 176 1.59 6.64 18.46
N PRO A 177 2.32 7.75 18.23
CA PRO A 177 1.82 9.09 18.51
C PRO A 177 0.45 9.26 17.86
N LYS A 178 -0.52 9.83 18.58
CA LYS A 178 -1.90 9.93 18.08
C LYS A 178 -2.13 11.22 17.32
N PRO A 179 -3.18 11.29 16.46
CA PRO A 179 -3.44 12.46 15.62
C PRO A 179 -3.49 13.80 16.36
N HIS A 180 -3.88 13.87 17.63
CA HIS A 180 -3.78 15.12 18.43
C HIS A 180 -2.37 15.73 18.53
N HIS A 181 -1.31 14.97 18.21
CA HIS A 181 0.06 15.48 18.16
C HIS A 181 0.31 16.25 16.86
N GLU A 182 -0.21 17.47 16.77
CA GLU A 182 -0.19 18.33 15.56
C GLU A 182 1.19 18.43 14.91
N SER A 183 2.27 18.58 15.68
CA SER A 183 3.64 18.71 15.14
C SER A 183 4.09 17.51 14.30
N PHE A 184 3.44 16.35 14.44
CA PHE A 184 3.70 15.18 13.61
C PHE A 184 2.71 15.07 12.46
N TYR A 185 1.44 15.43 12.69
CA TYR A 185 0.34 15.14 11.75
C TYR A 185 -0.05 16.31 10.85
N LEU A 186 0.43 17.53 11.10
CA LEU A 186 0.25 18.70 10.24
C LEU A 186 1.58 19.16 9.63
N ASP A 187 1.53 19.86 8.51
CA ASP A 187 2.69 20.52 7.91
C ASP A 187 3.25 21.65 8.80
N GLU A 188 4.34 22.30 8.39
CA GLU A 188 4.97 23.38 9.17
C GLU A 188 4.07 24.60 9.32
N SER A 189 3.23 24.87 8.32
CA SER A 189 2.29 25.97 8.33
C SER A 189 1.03 25.69 9.17
N LYS A 190 0.84 24.42 9.57
CA LYS A 190 -0.37 23.87 10.16
C LYS A 190 -1.64 24.03 9.30
N LYS A 191 -1.50 24.41 8.03
CA LYS A 191 -2.64 24.59 7.13
C LYS A 191 -3.11 23.28 6.52
N HIS A 192 -2.19 22.33 6.34
CA HIS A 192 -2.51 21.04 5.76
C HIS A 192 -2.03 19.88 6.62
N VAL A 193 -2.62 18.72 6.41
CA VAL A 193 -2.10 17.45 6.93
C VAL A 193 -0.67 17.20 6.42
N ALA A 194 0.18 16.59 7.24
CA ALA A 194 1.60 16.36 6.93
C ALA A 194 1.83 15.51 5.68
N GLY A 195 0.86 14.65 5.34
CA GLY A 195 0.89 13.83 4.14
C GLY A 195 0.29 12.45 4.35
N ARG A 196 0.74 11.48 3.56
CA ARG A 196 0.34 10.07 3.67
C ARG A 196 1.37 9.31 4.49
N LYS A 197 0.93 8.59 5.52
CA LYS A 197 1.82 7.88 6.45
C LYS A 197 2.38 6.60 5.82
N TYR A 198 3.70 6.45 5.84
CA TYR A 198 4.43 5.26 5.39
C TYR A 198 5.45 4.81 6.42
N TYR A 199 5.58 3.49 6.61
CA TYR A 199 6.54 2.91 7.55
C TYR A 199 7.87 2.64 6.86
N PHE A 200 8.97 2.91 7.58
CA PHE A 200 10.32 2.56 7.13
C PHE A 200 10.53 1.05 7.12
N HIS A 201 11.44 0.59 6.27
CA HIS A 201 12.00 -0.75 6.37
C HIS A 201 13.04 -0.81 7.47
N HIS A 202 13.12 -1.95 8.15
CA HIS A 202 14.20 -2.25 9.09
C HIS A 202 15.19 -3.17 8.37
N SER A 203 16.47 -3.11 8.73
CA SER A 203 17.48 -3.95 8.08
C SER A 203 17.08 -5.43 8.21
N PRO A 204 17.16 -6.23 7.12
CA PRO A 204 16.91 -7.66 7.19
C PRO A 204 17.97 -8.39 8.05
N ASP A 205 19.12 -7.76 8.30
CA ASP A 205 20.19 -8.32 9.14
C ASP A 205 19.88 -8.26 10.65
N TYR A 206 18.79 -7.60 11.05
CA TYR A 206 18.38 -7.47 12.44
C TYR A 206 17.04 -8.16 12.70
N GLU A 207 16.93 -8.77 13.89
CA GLU A 207 15.69 -9.37 14.32
C GLU A 207 14.57 -8.32 14.49
N PRO A 208 13.30 -8.67 14.20
CA PRO A 208 12.16 -7.84 14.51
C PRO A 208 12.13 -7.37 15.96
N LEU A 209 11.52 -6.21 16.20
CA LEU A 209 11.37 -5.66 17.54
C LEU A 209 10.33 -6.43 18.34
N THR A 210 10.78 -7.05 19.44
CA THR A 210 9.95 -7.91 20.29
C THR A 210 9.94 -7.47 21.75
N GLU A 211 9.07 -8.13 22.53
CA GLU A 211 9.02 -8.10 23.99
C GLU A 211 9.26 -9.51 24.56
N LYS A 212 9.62 -9.57 25.84
CA LYS A 212 9.83 -10.86 26.53
C LYS A 212 8.53 -11.56 26.95
N GLY A 213 7.39 -10.90 26.78
CA GLY A 213 6.10 -11.43 27.20
C GLY A 213 4.95 -10.43 27.02
N ILE A 214 3.81 -10.75 27.66
CA ILE A 214 2.62 -9.92 27.62
C ILE A 214 2.84 -8.65 28.44
N ILE A 215 2.66 -7.50 27.81
CA ILE A 215 2.59 -6.20 28.48
C ILE A 215 1.13 -5.87 28.76
N ARG A 216 0.82 -5.46 29.99
CA ARG A 216 -0.53 -5.05 30.40
C ARG A 216 -0.61 -3.54 30.63
N MET A 217 -1.62 -2.91 30.05
CA MET A 217 -1.96 -1.50 30.29
C MET A 217 -3.45 -1.40 30.60
N GLY A 218 -3.80 -0.73 31.71
CA GLY A 218 -5.20 -0.63 32.15
C GLY A 218 -5.88 -1.99 32.34
N GLY A 219 -5.13 -3.01 32.76
CA GLY A 219 -5.63 -4.38 32.98
C GLY A 219 -5.81 -5.23 31.71
N ARG A 220 -5.56 -4.69 30.52
CA ARG A 220 -5.70 -5.41 29.24
C ARG A 220 -4.34 -5.65 28.58
N PRO A 221 -4.16 -6.76 27.83
CA PRO A 221 -2.99 -6.95 26.99
C PRO A 221 -2.82 -5.78 26.01
N ALA A 222 -1.64 -5.18 25.99
CA ALA A 222 -1.29 -4.05 25.13
C ALA A 222 -0.46 -4.47 23.90
N ASN A 223 -0.03 -5.73 23.87
CA ASN A 223 0.64 -6.37 22.75
C ASN A 223 -0.01 -7.72 22.39
N ARG A 224 0.44 -8.29 21.27
CA ARG A 224 0.00 -9.59 20.75
C ARG A 224 1.16 -10.58 20.72
N PHE A 225 0.85 -11.86 20.92
CA PHE A 225 1.74 -12.98 20.62
C PHE A 225 1.38 -13.53 19.25
N ILE A 226 2.33 -13.59 18.33
CA ILE A 226 2.10 -13.94 16.91
C ILE A 226 3.10 -14.97 16.42
N GLN A 227 2.71 -15.76 15.41
CA GLN A 227 3.61 -16.66 14.67
C GLN A 227 3.66 -16.22 13.19
N PRO A 228 4.68 -15.44 12.78
CA PRO A 228 4.89 -15.05 11.40
C PRO A 228 5.31 -16.21 10.50
N LEU A 229 5.17 -16.01 9.19
CA LEU A 229 5.93 -16.78 8.21
C LEU A 229 7.32 -16.17 8.11
N ASP A 230 8.31 -17.01 7.84
CA ASP A 230 9.68 -16.57 7.74
C ASP A 230 9.94 -15.76 6.46
N HIS A 231 11.12 -15.13 6.40
CA HIS A 231 11.67 -14.58 5.15
C HIS A 231 11.78 -15.67 4.07
N ASP A 232 12.00 -15.26 2.83
CA ASP A 232 12.03 -16.11 1.62
C ASP A 232 10.73 -16.85 1.30
N THR A 233 9.66 -16.62 2.07
CA THR A 233 8.31 -17.05 1.70
C THR A 233 7.88 -16.31 0.42
N ARG A 234 7.44 -17.09 -0.57
CA ARG A 234 6.99 -16.64 -1.88
C ARG A 234 5.49 -16.85 -2.02
N PHE A 235 4.82 -15.86 -2.59
CA PHE A 235 3.41 -15.95 -2.96
C PHE A 235 3.25 -15.60 -4.42
N HIS A 236 2.15 -16.06 -5.01
CA HIS A 236 1.77 -15.71 -6.37
C HIS A 236 0.33 -15.21 -6.41
N PHE A 237 0.08 -14.12 -7.12
CA PHE A 237 -1.27 -13.60 -7.34
C PHE A 237 -1.46 -13.08 -8.77
N ARG A 238 -2.73 -12.90 -9.11
CA ARG A 238 -3.17 -12.35 -10.40
C ARG A 238 -3.98 -11.08 -10.20
N ILE A 239 -3.74 -10.12 -11.08
CA ILE A 239 -4.53 -8.90 -11.23
C ILE A 239 -5.27 -8.99 -12.57
N ASP A 240 -6.60 -9.01 -12.53
CA ASP A 240 -7.44 -8.88 -13.72
C ASP A 240 -7.84 -7.42 -13.90
N PHE A 241 -7.73 -6.88 -15.11
CA PHE A 241 -8.08 -5.49 -15.41
C PHE A 241 -8.84 -5.36 -16.73
N THR A 242 -9.68 -4.34 -16.84
CA THR A 242 -10.52 -4.12 -18.03
C THR A 242 -10.71 -2.64 -18.30
N ASN A 243 -10.56 -2.25 -19.57
CA ASN A 243 -10.75 -0.89 -20.08
C ASN A 243 -9.92 0.16 -19.34
N LEU A 244 -8.67 -0.18 -18.98
CA LEU A 244 -7.74 0.79 -18.45
C LEU A 244 -7.27 1.72 -19.57
N GLU A 245 -7.35 3.01 -19.33
CA GLU A 245 -6.68 4.02 -20.15
C GLU A 245 -5.15 3.96 -19.92
N ALA A 246 -4.37 4.62 -20.78
CA ALA A 246 -2.90 4.55 -20.71
C ALA A 246 -2.34 5.05 -19.36
N ASP A 247 -2.87 6.16 -18.84
CA ASP A 247 -2.52 6.70 -17.52
C ASP A 247 -2.87 5.73 -16.38
N GLU A 248 -4.07 5.12 -16.45
CA GLU A 248 -4.55 4.14 -15.47
C GLU A 248 -3.69 2.86 -15.48
N PHE A 249 -3.34 2.36 -16.67
CA PHE A 249 -2.49 1.17 -16.81
C PHE A 249 -1.09 1.43 -16.28
N ALA A 250 -0.48 2.55 -16.65
CA ALA A 250 0.85 2.90 -16.17
C ALA A 250 0.87 3.19 -14.65
N ALA A 251 -0.19 3.78 -14.09
CA ALA A 251 -0.34 3.94 -12.65
C ALA A 251 -0.41 2.60 -11.90
N LEU A 252 -1.13 1.61 -12.45
CA LEU A 252 -1.17 0.26 -11.89
C LEU A 252 0.22 -0.38 -11.92
N LEU A 253 0.95 -0.26 -13.05
CA LEU A 253 2.31 -0.76 -13.16
C LEU A 253 3.25 -0.09 -12.17
N LEU A 254 3.18 1.23 -11.98
CA LEU A 254 4.02 1.96 -11.02
C LEU A 254 3.81 1.48 -9.58
N ALA A 255 2.58 1.11 -9.23
CA ALA A 255 2.30 0.58 -7.89
C ALA A 255 2.90 -0.81 -7.65
N ILE A 256 3.20 -1.56 -8.72
CA ILE A 256 3.75 -2.91 -8.65
C ILE A 256 5.27 -2.88 -8.83
N ILE A 257 5.75 -2.11 -9.80
CA ILE A 257 7.16 -2.02 -10.21
C ILE A 257 7.74 -0.76 -9.58
N LEU A 258 8.35 -0.94 -8.40
CA LEU A 258 9.15 0.10 -7.78
C LEU A 258 10.58 0.06 -8.32
N GLU A 259 11.35 1.10 -8.02
CA GLU A 259 12.79 1.13 -8.32
C GLU A 259 13.51 -0.01 -7.58
N GLU A 260 14.63 -0.47 -8.15
CA GLU A 260 15.39 -1.62 -7.65
C GLU A 260 15.74 -1.51 -6.15
N ASN A 261 16.03 -0.29 -5.71
CA ASN A 261 16.38 0.07 -4.34
C ASN A 261 15.17 0.43 -3.45
N MET A 262 13.98 -0.08 -3.78
CA MET A 262 12.77 0.10 -3.00
C MET A 262 12.07 -1.23 -2.76
N ARG A 263 11.30 -1.31 -1.67
CA ARG A 263 10.43 -2.45 -1.37
C ARG A 263 9.04 -2.00 -0.94
N HIS A 264 8.07 -2.88 -1.08
CA HIS A 264 6.72 -2.67 -0.55
C HIS A 264 6.66 -3.08 0.91
N LYS A 265 5.71 -2.50 1.65
CA LYS A 265 5.48 -2.87 3.05
C LYS A 265 4.02 -3.24 3.33
N ILE A 266 3.76 -4.49 3.72
CA ILE A 266 2.43 -5.08 3.90
C ILE A 266 2.31 -5.87 5.21
N GLY A 267 1.07 -6.14 5.64
CA GLY A 267 0.79 -6.94 6.84
C GLY A 267 0.88 -6.18 8.15
N TYR A 268 0.84 -6.94 9.24
CA TYR A 268 0.93 -6.49 10.62
C TYR A 268 2.39 -6.36 11.07
N GLY A 269 2.67 -5.58 12.11
CA GLY A 269 4.02 -5.46 12.66
C GLY A 269 4.99 -4.63 11.81
N LYS A 270 4.49 -3.84 10.84
CA LYS A 270 5.30 -2.92 10.03
C LYS A 270 6.30 -2.07 10.84
N PRO A 271 5.91 -1.44 11.97
CA PRO A 271 6.84 -0.63 12.77
C PRO A 271 7.86 -1.45 13.58
N LEU A 272 7.74 -2.77 13.55
CA LEU A 272 8.59 -3.72 14.27
C LEU A 272 9.58 -4.41 13.32
N GLY A 273 9.60 -4.03 12.04
CA GLY A 273 10.46 -4.62 11.01
C GLY A 273 9.79 -5.63 10.08
N LEU A 274 8.56 -6.08 10.37
CA LEU A 274 7.90 -7.12 9.58
C LEU A 274 7.37 -6.62 8.23
N GLY A 275 7.25 -7.54 7.28
CA GLY A 275 6.44 -7.39 6.07
C GLY A 275 6.99 -6.47 4.99
N SER A 276 8.32 -6.34 4.90
CA SER A 276 9.01 -5.87 3.69
C SER A 276 8.92 -6.95 2.61
N VAL A 277 8.43 -6.60 1.42
CA VAL A 277 8.25 -7.53 0.30
C VAL A 277 8.69 -6.92 -1.02
N TYR A 278 9.13 -7.76 -1.94
CA TYR A 278 9.39 -7.42 -3.34
C TYR A 278 8.27 -7.97 -4.22
N LEU A 279 7.77 -7.17 -5.16
CA LEU A 279 6.79 -7.61 -6.16
C LEU A 279 7.48 -7.77 -7.52
N TYR A 280 7.31 -8.93 -8.14
CA TYR A 280 7.92 -9.24 -9.43
C TYR A 280 6.87 -9.66 -10.45
N PRO A 281 6.57 -8.84 -11.47
CA PRO A 281 5.72 -9.26 -12.57
C PRO A 281 6.36 -10.41 -13.36
N THR A 282 5.64 -11.51 -13.52
CA THR A 282 6.14 -12.72 -14.22
C THR A 282 5.53 -12.87 -15.61
N ARG A 283 4.25 -12.49 -15.77
CA ARG A 283 3.54 -12.60 -17.05
C ARG A 283 2.46 -11.54 -17.20
N LEU A 284 2.38 -10.93 -18.37
CA LEU A 284 1.29 -10.05 -18.79
C LEU A 284 0.53 -10.67 -19.96
N THR A 285 -0.76 -10.89 -19.79
CA THR A 285 -1.69 -11.21 -20.87
C THR A 285 -2.51 -9.97 -21.22
N LEU A 286 -2.43 -9.49 -22.46
CA LEU A 286 -3.30 -8.44 -23.00
C LEU A 286 -4.37 -9.04 -23.91
N VAL A 287 -5.58 -8.49 -23.82
CA VAL A 287 -6.74 -8.89 -24.60
C VAL A 287 -7.22 -7.71 -25.44
N ASP A 288 -7.18 -7.88 -26.76
CA ASP A 288 -7.81 -6.99 -27.73
C ASP A 288 -9.22 -7.49 -28.02
N TYR A 289 -10.21 -6.89 -27.34
CA TYR A 289 -11.62 -7.24 -27.54
C TYR A 289 -12.13 -6.91 -28.94
N THR A 290 -11.57 -5.89 -29.61
CA THR A 290 -11.97 -5.52 -30.98
C THR A 290 -11.65 -6.65 -31.94
N ARG A 291 -10.42 -7.17 -31.87
CA ARG A 291 -10.00 -8.33 -32.68
C ARG A 291 -10.74 -9.60 -32.27
N ARG A 292 -10.89 -9.83 -30.96
CA ARG A 292 -11.52 -11.05 -30.42
C ARG A 292 -12.98 -11.22 -30.83
N TYR A 293 -13.73 -10.13 -30.97
CA TYR A 293 -15.13 -10.16 -31.41
C TYR A 293 -15.31 -9.93 -32.93
N SER A 294 -14.23 -9.80 -33.69
CA SER A 294 -14.30 -9.77 -35.16
C SER A 294 -14.46 -11.20 -35.71
N GLN A 295 -15.41 -11.41 -36.63
CA GLN A 295 -15.78 -12.73 -37.15
C GLN A 295 -14.65 -13.46 -37.91
N SER A 296 -13.58 -12.77 -38.28
CA SER A 296 -12.53 -13.27 -39.18
C SER A 296 -11.29 -13.82 -38.49
N ASP A 297 -11.14 -13.72 -37.16
CA ASP A 297 -9.85 -13.97 -36.49
C ASP A 297 -9.98 -14.56 -35.08
N ALA A 298 -10.89 -15.53 -34.92
CA ALA A 298 -11.17 -16.22 -33.66
C ALA A 298 -9.91 -16.94 -33.12
N GLY A 299 -9.15 -16.24 -32.27
CA GLY A 299 -7.92 -16.74 -31.62
C GLY A 299 -6.78 -15.74 -31.51
N ARG A 300 -6.77 -14.65 -32.30
CA ARG A 300 -5.63 -13.70 -32.40
C ARG A 300 -5.72 -12.42 -31.56
N GLY A 301 -6.69 -12.32 -30.67
CA GLY A 301 -6.89 -11.16 -29.79
C GLY A 301 -6.15 -11.22 -28.46
N LYS A 302 -5.16 -12.10 -28.31
CA LYS A 302 -4.40 -12.26 -27.06
C LYS A 302 -2.90 -12.09 -27.33
N THR A 303 -2.28 -11.19 -26.58
CA THR A 303 -0.81 -11.04 -26.53
C THR A 303 -0.35 -11.52 -25.16
N ILE A 304 0.65 -12.41 -25.13
CA ILE A 304 1.29 -12.86 -23.89
C ILE A 304 2.71 -12.33 -23.91
N LEU A 305 3.10 -11.68 -22.82
CA LEU A 305 4.45 -11.20 -22.58
C LEU A 305 4.97 -11.82 -21.30
N GLU A 306 6.16 -12.36 -21.39
CA GLU A 306 6.99 -12.94 -20.34
C GLU A 306 8.38 -12.30 -20.45
N GLU A 307 9.27 -12.58 -19.51
CA GLU A 307 10.61 -12.00 -19.49
C GLU A 307 11.35 -12.16 -20.83
N GLU A 308 11.38 -13.39 -21.36
CA GLU A 308 12.04 -13.72 -22.64
C GLU A 308 11.38 -13.07 -23.88
N SER A 309 10.11 -12.69 -23.77
CA SER A 309 9.34 -12.07 -24.86
C SER A 309 9.19 -10.55 -24.72
N GLY A 310 9.95 -9.92 -23.81
CA GLY A 310 10.05 -8.47 -23.71
C GLY A 310 9.05 -7.83 -22.74
N LEU A 311 8.57 -8.57 -21.74
CA LEU A 311 7.68 -8.04 -20.68
C LEU A 311 8.22 -6.76 -20.04
N TRP A 312 9.49 -6.76 -19.62
CA TRP A 312 10.13 -5.60 -18.98
C TRP A 312 10.26 -4.40 -19.92
N ALA A 313 10.65 -4.64 -21.17
CA ALA A 313 10.75 -3.57 -22.17
C ALA A 313 9.39 -2.88 -22.39
N PHE A 314 8.32 -3.69 -22.50
CA PHE A 314 6.96 -3.18 -22.64
C PHE A 314 6.50 -2.39 -21.42
N MET A 315 6.69 -2.91 -20.20
CA MET A 315 6.26 -2.22 -18.98
C MET A 315 7.03 -0.91 -18.75
N ASN A 316 8.35 -0.90 -19.01
CA ASN A 316 9.18 0.29 -18.88
C ASN A 316 8.76 1.41 -19.86
N GLU A 317 8.35 1.06 -21.08
CA GLU A 317 7.79 2.02 -22.03
C GLU A 317 6.56 2.72 -21.45
N GLN A 318 5.64 1.96 -20.82
CA GLN A 318 4.43 2.54 -20.22
C GLN A 318 4.76 3.39 -18.99
N LEU A 319 5.72 2.97 -18.16
CA LEU A 319 6.13 3.70 -16.96
C LEU A 319 6.80 5.05 -17.29
N ASN A 320 7.63 5.11 -18.33
CA ASN A 320 8.30 6.34 -18.74
C ASN A 320 7.30 7.46 -19.05
N GLU A 321 6.22 7.14 -19.77
CA GLU A 321 5.15 8.12 -20.03
C GLU A 321 4.50 8.62 -18.73
N PHE A 322 4.37 7.75 -17.73
CA PHE A 322 3.82 8.13 -16.43
C PHE A 322 4.74 9.03 -15.63
N TYR A 323 6.04 8.71 -15.61
CA TYR A 323 7.05 9.51 -14.94
C TYR A 323 7.09 10.94 -15.45
N GLU A 324 6.98 11.13 -16.76
CA GLU A 324 7.02 12.45 -17.39
C GLU A 324 5.75 13.27 -17.14
N LYS A 325 4.56 12.64 -17.13
CA LYS A 325 3.28 13.37 -17.18
C LYS A 325 2.50 13.38 -15.87
N TYR A 326 2.50 12.27 -15.13
CA TYR A 326 1.53 12.03 -14.05
C TYR A 326 2.16 11.93 -12.67
N LEU A 327 3.45 11.62 -12.57
CA LEU A 327 4.12 11.45 -11.28
C LEU A 327 4.07 12.71 -10.41
N VAL A 328 3.77 12.53 -9.13
CA VAL A 328 3.96 13.55 -8.09
C VAL A 328 5.40 13.45 -7.56
N LEU A 329 6.30 14.29 -8.10
CA LEU A 329 7.74 14.21 -7.82
C LEU A 329 8.07 14.32 -6.33
N VAL A 330 7.50 15.30 -5.63
CA VAL A 330 7.74 15.49 -4.18
C VAL A 330 7.34 14.26 -3.36
N ALA A 331 6.28 13.57 -3.78
CA ALA A 331 5.81 12.36 -3.12
C ALA A 331 6.75 11.18 -3.40
N MET A 332 7.26 11.08 -4.63
CA MET A 332 8.24 10.07 -4.99
C MET A 332 9.55 10.24 -4.22
N ASP A 333 10.07 11.46 -4.09
CA ASP A 333 11.31 11.73 -3.34
C ASP A 333 11.20 11.30 -1.87
N ASP A 334 10.07 11.63 -1.23
CA ASP A 334 9.82 11.20 0.16
C ASP A 334 9.65 9.68 0.24
N LEU A 335 8.95 9.07 -0.71
CA LEU A 335 8.73 7.63 -0.70
C LEU A 335 10.03 6.86 -0.94
N LYS A 336 10.91 7.31 -1.84
CA LYS A 336 12.25 6.73 -2.04
C LYS A 336 13.07 6.73 -0.75
N ARG A 337 12.97 7.82 0.04
CA ARG A 337 13.62 7.90 1.34
C ARG A 337 13.02 6.93 2.35
N ILE A 338 11.69 6.83 2.43
CA ILE A 338 11.00 6.02 3.45
C ILE A 338 11.06 4.52 3.12
N TRP A 339 10.88 4.16 1.84
CA TRP A 339 10.85 2.79 1.34
C TRP A 339 12.15 2.32 0.70
N ARG A 340 13.25 2.99 1.05
CA ARG A 340 14.61 2.59 0.65
C ARG A 340 14.91 1.15 1.05
N TRP A 341 15.57 0.43 0.14
CA TRP A 341 16.09 -0.92 0.34
C TRP A 341 17.46 -1.07 -0.35
N PRO A 342 18.53 -1.51 0.35
CA PRO A 342 18.57 -1.78 1.78
C PRO A 342 18.26 -0.51 2.60
N PRO A 343 17.67 -0.67 3.80
CA PRO A 343 17.36 0.46 4.66
C PRO A 343 18.59 1.26 5.03
N GLU A 344 18.40 2.48 5.51
CA GLU A 344 19.53 3.30 5.93
C GLU A 344 20.33 2.60 7.04
N PRO A 345 21.66 2.39 6.85
CA PRO A 345 22.48 1.74 7.85
C PRO A 345 22.50 2.58 9.13
N ASP A 346 22.67 1.91 10.27
CA ASP A 346 22.82 2.52 11.60
C ASP A 346 21.61 3.35 12.09
N VAL A 347 20.41 3.11 11.52
CA VAL A 347 19.17 3.73 12.00
C VAL A 347 18.28 2.70 12.70
N ASP A 348 18.17 2.85 14.03
CA ASP A 348 17.20 2.09 14.82
C ASP A 348 15.83 2.76 14.80
N TYR A 349 14.84 2.06 14.26
CA TYR A 349 13.46 2.51 14.19
C TYR A 349 12.67 2.05 15.41
N TYR A 350 12.19 2.96 16.24
CA TYR A 350 11.38 2.67 17.42
C TYR A 350 10.46 3.84 17.76
N TYR A 351 9.33 3.55 18.42
CA TYR A 351 8.46 4.63 18.89
C TYR A 351 9.11 5.36 20.05
N PRO A 352 9.24 6.70 19.99
CA PRO A 352 9.81 7.46 21.09
C PRO A 352 8.95 7.26 22.35
N SER A 353 9.61 7.12 23.50
CA SER A 353 8.91 6.89 24.76
C SER A 353 8.24 8.18 25.26
N LYS A 354 7.20 8.03 26.10
CA LYS A 354 6.58 9.17 26.76
C LYS A 354 7.59 9.98 27.58
N ARG A 355 8.46 9.29 28.31
CA ARG A 355 9.45 9.89 29.21
C ARG A 355 10.55 10.64 28.45
N ASP A 356 11.02 10.07 27.35
CA ASP A 356 12.24 10.57 26.67
C ASP A 356 11.89 11.66 25.64
N TRP A 357 10.68 11.62 25.10
CA TRP A 357 10.23 12.58 24.09
C TRP A 357 9.03 13.41 24.54
N PHE A 358 7.89 12.79 24.85
CA PHE A 358 6.62 13.52 24.97
C PHE A 358 6.51 14.38 26.23
N ASP A 359 7.17 14.00 27.32
CA ASP A 359 7.19 14.73 28.59
C ASP A 359 8.38 15.71 28.70
N THR A 360 9.25 15.79 27.69
CA THR A 360 10.44 16.65 27.73
C THR A 360 10.17 18.01 27.07
N GLY A 361 10.42 19.10 27.80
CA GLY A 361 10.26 20.47 27.27
C GLY A 361 11.12 20.75 26.04
N ALA A 362 12.28 20.08 25.92
CA ALA A 362 13.19 20.17 24.79
C ALA A 362 12.62 19.56 23.49
N SER A 363 11.57 18.74 23.57
CA SER A 363 10.93 18.12 22.40
C SER A 363 9.68 18.86 21.95
N ARG A 364 9.28 19.91 22.67
CA ARG A 364 8.08 20.69 22.36
C ARG A 364 8.21 21.35 20.98
N GLY A 365 7.26 21.04 20.10
CA GLY A 365 7.24 21.59 18.73
C GLY A 365 8.14 20.85 17.74
N LYS A 366 8.99 19.91 18.19
CA LYS A 366 9.77 19.06 17.31
C LYS A 366 8.87 18.17 16.45
N ARG A 367 9.32 17.93 15.23
CA ARG A 367 8.62 17.15 14.20
C ARG A 367 9.07 15.69 14.23
N ILE A 368 8.43 14.86 13.41
CA ILE A 368 8.74 13.44 13.34
C ILE A 368 10.18 13.16 12.90
N ALA A 369 10.73 13.97 11.99
CA ALA A 369 12.11 13.86 11.54
C ALA A 369 13.13 14.07 12.68
N ASP A 370 12.78 14.90 13.67
CA ASP A 370 13.64 15.19 14.82
C ASP A 370 13.73 14.00 15.80
N THR A 371 12.92 12.96 15.62
CA THR A 371 12.99 11.74 16.43
C THR A 371 14.20 10.87 16.08
N ARG A 372 14.97 11.24 15.05
CA ARG A 372 16.13 10.49 14.58
C ARG A 372 17.25 10.41 15.62
N HIS A 373 17.48 11.50 16.37
CA HIS A 373 18.57 11.62 17.34
C HIS A 373 18.08 11.61 18.79
N VAL A 374 16.97 10.93 19.05
CA VAL A 374 16.48 10.75 20.42
C VAL A 374 17.33 9.67 21.08
N PRO A 375 17.90 9.94 22.26
CA PRO A 375 18.67 8.95 23.02
C PRO A 375 17.90 7.67 23.32
#